data_AF-A0A453FJP9-F1
#
_entry.id   AF-A0A453FJP9-F1
#
_cell.length_a   1.000
_cell.length_b   1.000
_cell.length_c   1.000
_cell.angle_alpha   90.00
_cell.angle_beta   90.00
_cell.angle_gamma   90.00
#
_symmetry.space_group_name_H-M   'P 1'
#
loop_
_entity.id
_entity.type
_entity.pdbx_description
1 polymer ?
#
loop_
_entity_poly.entity_id
_entity_poly.type
_entity_poly.pdbx_seq_one_letter_code
_entity_poly.pdbx_strand_id
1 'polypeptide(L)'
;MRAIQGALIVSSSIQIILGYSQLWGIFSRFFSPLGMAPVVALLGFGLFERGFPVVGRCVEVGLPMLILFVVLSQYLKNVQIREIPILERFSLFICIALVWAYAQILTSGGAYNHSTEVTQINCRTDRANLISSAPWIKIPYPLQWGAPTFSAGQSFGMVSAVLVSLIEVTSLIAR
;
A
#
# COMPACT_ATOMS: atom_id res chain seq x y z
N MET A 1 -6.75 2.78 17.67
CA MET A 1 -7.76 2.27 16.71
C MET A 1 -9.12 2.96 16.84
N ARG A 2 -9.68 3.15 18.05
CA ARG A 2 -10.99 3.85 18.26
C ARG A 2 -11.12 5.20 17.55
N ALA A 3 -10.09 6.03 17.63
CA ALA A 3 -10.11 7.37 17.03
C ALA A 3 -10.00 7.35 15.49
N ILE A 4 -9.30 6.36 14.92
CA ILE A 4 -9.25 6.12 13.47
C ILE A 4 -10.63 5.66 12.98
N GLN A 5 -11.34 4.81 13.74
CA GLN A 5 -12.71 4.40 13.38
C GLN A 5 -13.66 5.60 13.32
N GLY A 6 -13.61 6.50 14.31
CA GLY A 6 -14.40 7.74 14.29
C GLY A 6 -14.05 8.64 13.12
N ALA A 7 -12.75 8.83 12.85
CA ALA A 7 -12.27 9.62 11.73
C ALA A 7 -12.74 9.07 10.37
N LEU A 8 -12.71 7.73 10.19
CA LEU A 8 -13.19 7.05 8.99
C LEU A 8 -14.70 7.23 8.77
N ILE A 9 -15.50 7.21 9.83
CA ILE A 9 -16.95 7.45 9.75
C ILE A 9 -17.23 8.89 9.29
N VAL A 10 -16.50 9.87 9.84
CA VAL A 10 -16.65 11.28 9.45
C VAL A 10 -16.23 11.48 8.00
N SER A 11 -15.05 10.96 7.61
CA SER A 11 -14.53 11.16 6.27
C SER A 11 -15.39 10.48 5.21
N SER A 12 -15.90 9.27 5.46
CA SER A 12 -16.79 8.59 4.52
C SER A 12 -18.14 9.29 4.39
N SER A 13 -18.70 9.79 5.49
CA SER A 13 -19.96 10.57 5.45
C SER A 13 -19.80 11.82 4.60
N ILE A 14 -18.69 12.55 4.75
CA ILE A 14 -18.38 13.73 3.93
C ILE A 14 -18.21 13.33 2.46
N GLN A 15 -17.50 12.25 2.17
CA GLN A 15 -17.34 11.74 0.80
C GLN A 15 -18.68 11.46 0.12
N ILE A 16 -19.57 10.78 0.85
CA ILE A 16 -20.92 10.42 0.39
C ILE A 16 -21.72 11.69 0.11
N ILE A 17 -21.73 12.66 1.03
CA ILE A 17 -22.45 13.93 0.86
C ILE A 17 -21.92 14.70 -0.36
N LEU A 18 -20.61 14.81 -0.51
CA LEU A 18 -19.98 15.50 -1.66
C LEU A 18 -20.24 14.78 -2.99
N GLY A 19 -20.30 13.45 -2.97
CA GLY A 19 -20.63 12.63 -4.13
C GLY A 19 -22.09 12.78 -4.56
N TYR A 20 -23.04 12.60 -3.63
CA TYR A 20 -24.48 12.67 -3.93
C TYR A 20 -24.97 14.10 -4.23
N SER A 21 -24.36 15.12 -3.63
CA SER A 21 -24.72 16.52 -3.91
C SER A 21 -24.28 16.99 -5.30
N GLN A 22 -23.53 16.18 -6.04
CA GLN A 22 -22.94 16.51 -7.35
C GLN A 22 -22.01 17.73 -7.32
N LEU A 23 -21.73 18.28 -6.13
CA LEU A 23 -20.85 19.41 -5.90
C LEU A 23 -19.44 19.09 -6.36
N TRP A 24 -19.01 17.84 -6.16
CA TRP A 24 -17.73 17.36 -6.66
C TRP A 24 -17.59 17.49 -8.18
N GLY A 25 -18.67 17.26 -8.94
CA GLY A 25 -18.67 17.40 -10.40
C GLY A 25 -18.46 18.84 -10.88
N ILE A 26 -18.88 19.83 -10.10
CA ILE A 26 -18.65 21.25 -10.40
C ILE A 26 -17.18 21.60 -10.11
N PHE A 27 -16.64 21.14 -8.98
CA PHE A 27 -15.24 21.36 -8.62
C PHE A 27 -14.27 20.65 -9.55
N SER A 28 -14.57 19.41 -9.95
CA SER A 28 -13.70 18.64 -10.83
C SER A 28 -13.51 19.30 -12.20
N ARG A 29 -14.50 20.05 -12.69
CA ARG A 29 -14.39 20.84 -13.93
C ARG A 29 -13.29 21.91 -13.86
N PHE A 30 -12.95 22.38 -12.66
CA PHE A 30 -11.87 23.35 -12.47
C PHE A 30 -10.48 22.70 -12.52
N PHE A 31 -10.38 21.41 -12.19
CA PHE A 31 -9.12 20.69 -12.23
C PHE A 31 -8.84 20.14 -13.63
N SER A 32 -7.83 20.68 -14.28
CA SER A 32 -7.25 20.06 -15.48
C SER A 32 -6.39 18.86 -15.09
N PRO A 33 -6.14 17.89 -16.00
CA PRO A 33 -5.22 16.77 -15.74
C PRO A 33 -3.82 17.23 -15.32
N LEU A 34 -3.40 18.42 -15.74
CA LEU A 34 -2.15 19.06 -15.30
C LEU A 34 -2.15 19.42 -13.81
N GLY A 35 -3.31 19.79 -13.25
CA GLY A 35 -3.47 20.07 -11.81
C GLY A 35 -3.66 18.81 -10.96
N MET A 36 -4.24 17.74 -11.52
CA MET A 36 -4.44 16.47 -10.80
C MET A 36 -3.14 15.66 -10.68
N ALA A 37 -2.29 15.67 -11.71
CA ALA A 37 -1.03 14.93 -11.72
C ALA A 37 -0.11 15.18 -10.50
N PRO A 38 0.19 16.43 -10.09
CA PRO A 38 1.04 16.67 -8.92
C PRO A 38 0.37 16.20 -7.61
N VAL A 39 -0.95 16.27 -7.49
CA VAL A 39 -1.67 15.80 -6.30
C VAL A 39 -1.53 14.29 -6.15
N VAL A 40 -1.75 13.53 -7.24
CA VAL A 40 -1.58 12.07 -7.25
C VAL A 40 -0.11 11.68 -7.05
N ALA A 41 0.82 12.42 -7.66
CA ALA A 41 2.25 12.18 -7.47
C ALA A 41 2.68 12.38 -6.01
N LEU A 42 2.22 13.45 -5.35
CA LEU A 42 2.51 13.72 -3.94
C LEU A 42 1.92 12.64 -3.01
N LEU A 43 0.75 12.09 -3.34
CA LEU A 43 0.21 10.92 -2.62
C LEU A 43 1.13 9.71 -2.75
N GLY A 44 1.63 9.43 -3.95
CA GLY A 44 2.61 8.37 -4.20
C GLY A 44 3.93 8.59 -3.43
N PHE A 45 4.48 9.80 -3.47
CA PHE A 45 5.69 10.15 -2.72
C PHE A 45 5.50 10.05 -1.21
N GLY A 46 4.35 10.46 -0.68
CA GLY A 46 4.04 10.32 0.75
C GLY A 46 3.99 8.85 1.21
N LEU A 47 3.51 7.94 0.36
CA LEU A 47 3.57 6.50 0.63
C LEU A 47 5.01 5.96 0.53
N PHE A 48 5.80 6.47 -0.40
CA PHE A 48 7.21 6.09 -0.56
C PHE A 48 8.03 6.40 0.69
N GLU A 49 7.83 7.56 1.34
CA GLU A 49 8.51 7.90 2.60
C GLU A 49 8.23 6.91 3.74
N ARG A 50 7.04 6.28 3.74
CA ARG A 50 6.70 5.26 4.73
C ARG A 50 7.19 3.86 4.35
N GLY A 51 7.18 3.52 3.06
CA GLY A 51 7.58 2.21 2.56
C GLY A 51 9.09 2.00 2.48
N PHE A 52 9.82 3.00 1.96
CA PHE A 52 11.27 2.92 1.76
C PHE A 52 12.08 2.58 3.03
N PRO A 53 11.84 3.19 4.21
CA PRO A 53 12.58 2.83 5.42
C PRO A 53 12.30 1.40 5.89
N VAL A 54 11.14 0.82 5.56
CA VAL A 54 10.82 -0.58 5.90
C VAL A 54 11.67 -1.52 5.05
N VAL A 55 11.80 -1.24 3.75
CA VAL A 55 12.69 -1.97 2.83
C VAL A 55 14.16 -1.85 3.28
N GLY A 56 14.56 -0.67 3.77
CA GLY A 56 15.91 -0.41 4.27
C GLY A 56 16.29 -1.14 5.56
N ARG A 57 15.32 -1.67 6.33
CA ARG A 57 15.63 -2.48 7.54
C ARG A 57 16.35 -3.78 7.20
N CYS A 58 16.13 -4.31 6.00
CA CYS A 58 16.86 -5.46 5.49
C CYS A 58 17.30 -5.19 4.05
N VAL A 59 18.43 -4.51 3.89
CA VAL A 59 18.95 -4.11 2.58
C VAL A 59 19.24 -5.30 1.67
N GLU A 60 19.64 -6.44 2.22
CA GLU A 60 19.98 -7.65 1.45
C GLU A 60 18.78 -8.27 0.73
N VAL A 61 17.57 -8.15 1.30
CA VAL A 61 16.33 -8.59 0.65
C VAL A 61 15.67 -7.43 -0.11
N GLY A 62 15.79 -6.22 0.42
CA GLY A 62 15.20 -5.02 -0.17
C GLY A 62 15.81 -4.60 -1.50
N LEU A 63 17.14 -4.67 -1.64
CA LEU A 63 17.83 -4.35 -2.88
C LEU A 63 17.44 -5.28 -4.05
N PRO A 64 17.48 -6.62 -3.91
CA PRO A 64 17.02 -7.51 -4.97
C PRO A 64 15.53 -7.37 -5.24
N MET A 65 14.71 -7.04 -4.24
CA MET A 65 13.29 -6.71 -4.48
C MET A 65 13.12 -5.53 -5.43
N LEU A 66 13.86 -4.43 -5.23
CA LEU A 66 13.80 -3.26 -6.10
C LEU A 66 14.34 -3.55 -7.50
N ILE A 67 15.48 -4.25 -7.60
CA ILE A 67 16.07 -4.63 -8.88
C ILE A 67 15.12 -5.54 -9.65
N LEU A 68 14.59 -6.58 -9.01
CA LEU A 68 13.69 -7.53 -9.64
C LEU A 68 12.39 -6.85 -10.08
N PHE A 69 11.84 -5.93 -9.26
CA PHE A 69 10.66 -5.15 -9.62
C PHE A 69 10.91 -4.31 -10.88
N VAL A 70 12.04 -3.58 -10.95
CA VAL A 70 12.38 -2.75 -12.11
C VAL A 70 12.62 -3.61 -13.35
N VAL A 71 13.37 -4.71 -13.21
CA VAL A 71 13.65 -5.63 -14.32
C VAL A 71 12.36 -6.26 -14.82
N LEU A 72 11.52 -6.84 -13.96
CA LEU A 72 10.24 -7.43 -14.38
C LEU A 72 9.31 -6.38 -14.99
N SER A 73 9.19 -5.19 -14.38
CA SER A 73 8.29 -4.14 -14.90
C SER A 73 8.73 -3.59 -16.26
N GLN A 74 10.04 -3.51 -16.54
CA GLN A 74 10.54 -2.99 -17.82
C GLN A 74 10.74 -4.09 -18.87
N TYR A 75 11.18 -5.27 -18.47
CA TYR A 75 11.47 -6.40 -19.36
C TYR A 75 10.19 -7.06 -19.86
N LEU A 76 9.16 -7.26 -19.00
CA LEU A 76 7.89 -7.83 -19.46
C LEU A 76 7.15 -6.92 -20.44
N LYS A 77 7.40 -5.60 -20.40
CA LYS A 77 6.84 -4.65 -21.37
C LYS A 77 7.49 -4.76 -22.75
N ASN A 78 8.77 -5.13 -22.81
CA ASN A 78 9.54 -5.22 -24.05
C ASN A 78 9.49 -6.62 -24.69
N VAL A 79 9.13 -7.64 -23.91
CA VAL A 79 8.99 -9.02 -24.35
C VAL A 79 7.51 -9.28 -24.69
N GLN A 80 7.07 -8.81 -25.86
CA GLN A 80 5.77 -9.15 -26.44
C GLN A 80 5.79 -10.59 -26.97
N ILE A 81 5.92 -11.56 -26.07
CA ILE A 81 5.66 -12.97 -26.40
C ILE A 81 4.14 -13.16 -26.33
N ARG A 82 3.52 -13.00 -27.50
CA ARG A 82 2.26 -13.65 -27.90
C ARG A 82 1.02 -13.30 -27.06
N GLU A 83 0.25 -12.30 -27.50
CA GLU A 83 -1.20 -12.07 -27.28
C GLU A 83 -1.84 -12.21 -25.88
N ILE A 84 -1.09 -12.40 -24.80
CA ILE A 84 -1.62 -12.45 -23.44
C ILE A 84 -1.13 -11.25 -22.61
N PRO A 85 -1.88 -10.13 -22.58
CA PRO A 85 -1.59 -8.97 -21.71
C PRO A 85 -1.70 -9.29 -20.20
N ILE A 86 -1.98 -10.55 -19.87
CA ILE A 86 -2.08 -11.11 -18.51
C ILE A 86 -0.73 -10.97 -17.79
N LEU A 87 0.39 -11.26 -18.46
CA LEU A 87 1.71 -11.26 -17.83
C LEU A 87 2.14 -9.88 -17.29
N GLU A 88 1.78 -8.79 -17.98
CA GLU A 88 2.07 -7.42 -17.53
C GLU A 88 1.28 -7.06 -16.27
N ARG A 89 0.00 -7.46 -16.21
CA ARG A 89 -0.89 -7.19 -15.07
C ARG A 89 -0.55 -8.00 -13.82
N PHE A 90 -0.04 -9.22 -13.99
CA PHE A 90 0.36 -10.11 -12.88
C PHE A 90 1.84 -10.00 -12.49
N SER A 91 2.63 -9.17 -13.18
CA SER A 91 4.07 -8.99 -12.93
C SER A 91 4.40 -8.69 -11.46
N LEU A 92 3.57 -7.88 -10.79
CA LEU A 92 3.69 -7.57 -9.37
C LEU A 92 3.58 -8.82 -8.48
N PHE A 93 2.62 -9.70 -8.75
CA PHE A 93 2.44 -10.92 -7.97
C PHE A 93 3.60 -11.89 -8.17
N ILE A 94 4.10 -12.01 -9.40
CA ILE A 94 5.28 -12.83 -9.71
C ILE A 94 6.51 -12.29 -8.96
N CYS A 95 6.72 -10.97 -8.96
CA CYS A 95 7.80 -10.34 -8.22
C CYS A 95 7.71 -10.64 -6.71
N ILE A 96 6.52 -10.50 -6.12
CA ILE A 96 6.31 -10.80 -4.68
C ILE A 96 6.62 -12.26 -4.37
N ALA A 97 6.16 -13.20 -5.21
CA ALA A 97 6.43 -14.62 -5.02
C ALA A 97 7.93 -14.95 -5.10
N LEU A 98 8.64 -14.37 -6.06
CA LEU A 98 10.09 -14.56 -6.23
C LEU A 98 10.90 -13.97 -5.08
N VAL A 99 10.56 -12.76 -4.63
CA VAL A 99 11.23 -12.11 -3.49
C VAL A 99 10.99 -12.91 -2.20
N TRP A 100 9.78 -13.41 -2.00
CA TRP A 100 9.48 -14.27 -0.86
C TRP A 100 10.27 -15.58 -0.90
N ALA A 101 10.34 -16.25 -2.06
CA ALA A 101 11.13 -17.47 -2.24
C ALA A 101 12.62 -17.21 -2.00
N TYR A 102 13.15 -16.09 -2.50
CA TYR A 102 14.53 -15.66 -2.24
C TYR A 102 14.80 -15.46 -0.74
N ALA A 103 13.90 -14.78 -0.03
CA ALA A 103 14.02 -14.56 1.42
C ALA A 103 13.96 -15.89 2.21
N GLN A 104 13.14 -16.85 1.78
CA GLN A 104 13.11 -18.20 2.35
C GLN A 104 14.42 -18.95 2.14
N ILE A 105 14.99 -18.92 0.93
CA ILE A 105 16.26 -19.58 0.60
C ILE A 105 17.40 -19.03 1.46
N LEU A 106 17.50 -17.70 1.60
CA LEU A 106 18.49 -17.06 2.49
C LEU A 106 18.31 -17.46 3.95
N THR A 107 17.05 -17.59 4.40
CA THR A 107 16.74 -18.03 5.76
C THR A 107 17.17 -19.48 5.99
N SER A 108 16.85 -20.40 5.07
CA SER A 108 17.26 -21.81 5.16
C SER A 108 18.76 -22.03 4.97
N GLY A 109 19.42 -21.18 4.17
CA GLY A 109 20.86 -21.23 3.91
C GLY A 109 21.72 -20.77 5.07
N GLY A 110 21.12 -20.34 6.19
CA GLY A 110 21.82 -19.98 7.41
C GLY A 110 22.62 -18.67 7.34
N ALA A 111 22.39 -17.84 6.30
CA ALA A 111 23.09 -16.57 6.10
C ALA A 111 22.99 -15.63 7.32
N TYR A 112 21.88 -15.73 8.06
CA TYR A 112 21.58 -14.89 9.22
C TYR A 112 21.87 -15.54 10.58
N ASN A 113 22.49 -16.73 10.65
CA ASN A 113 22.68 -17.41 11.94
C ASN A 113 23.74 -16.75 12.83
N HIS A 114 24.72 -16.06 12.24
CA HIS A 114 25.82 -15.37 12.96
C HIS A 114 25.71 -13.84 12.92
N SER A 115 24.61 -13.29 12.39
CA SER A 115 24.40 -11.85 12.33
C SER A 115 23.80 -11.29 13.62
N THR A 116 23.83 -9.97 13.78
CA THR A 116 23.28 -9.27 14.94
C THR A 116 21.78 -9.53 15.11
N GLU A 117 21.30 -9.51 16.36
CA GLU A 117 19.90 -9.82 16.70
C GLU A 117 18.89 -8.92 15.95
N VAL A 118 19.23 -7.64 15.77
CA VAL A 118 18.40 -6.69 15.00
C VAL A 118 18.25 -7.12 13.54
N THR A 119 19.32 -7.61 12.92
CA THR A 119 19.27 -8.13 11.54
C THR A 119 18.48 -9.43 11.48
N GLN A 120 18.62 -10.32 12.48
CA GLN A 120 17.85 -11.56 12.54
C GLN A 120 16.34 -11.31 12.69
N ILE A 121 15.92 -10.28 13.43
CA ILE A 121 14.49 -9.96 13.61
C ILE A 121 13.88 -9.41 12.32
N ASN A 122 14.62 -8.61 11.56
CA ASN A 122 14.09 -7.92 10.37
C ASN A 122 14.27 -8.69 9.07
N CYS A 123 15.35 -9.47 8.91
CA CYS A 123 15.68 -10.17 7.66
C CYS A 123 15.21 -11.62 7.61
N ARG A 124 14.97 -12.25 8.77
CA ARG A 124 14.65 -13.67 8.85
C ARG A 124 13.14 -13.89 8.77
N THR A 125 12.71 -14.87 7.98
CA THR A 125 11.30 -15.08 7.66
C THR A 125 10.49 -15.87 8.71
N ASP A 126 11.15 -16.52 9.67
CA ASP A 126 10.58 -17.45 10.64
C ASP A 126 10.49 -16.89 12.08
N ARG A 127 11.25 -15.84 12.42
CA ARG A 127 11.33 -15.25 13.76
C ARG A 127 10.02 -14.61 14.24
N ALA A 128 9.14 -14.23 13.33
CA ALA A 128 7.93 -13.50 13.66
C ALA A 128 6.83 -14.36 14.30
N ASN A 129 6.97 -15.70 14.32
CA ASN A 129 5.99 -16.65 14.87
C ASN A 129 4.52 -16.34 14.49
N LEU A 130 4.32 -15.73 13.30
CA LEU A 130 3.04 -15.20 12.85
C LEU A 130 2.02 -16.34 12.68
N ILE A 131 2.48 -17.48 12.16
CA ILE A 131 1.66 -18.66 11.92
C ILE A 131 1.28 -19.34 13.24
N SER A 132 2.22 -19.44 14.18
CA SER A 132 1.99 -20.07 15.49
C SER A 132 1.11 -19.23 16.41
N SER A 133 1.25 -17.90 16.36
CA SER A 133 0.49 -16.97 17.22
C SER A 133 -0.87 -16.59 16.63
N ALA A 134 -1.15 -16.94 15.38
CA ALA A 134 -2.39 -16.58 14.72
C ALA A 134 -3.54 -17.52 15.12
N PRO A 135 -4.72 -16.99 15.48
CA PRO A 135 -5.91 -17.81 15.65
C PRO A 135 -6.35 -18.40 14.31
N TRP A 136 -6.79 -19.66 14.30
CA TRP A 136 -7.28 -20.36 13.10
C TRP A 136 -8.49 -19.69 12.44
N ILE A 137 -9.38 -19.11 13.24
CA ILE A 137 -10.55 -18.36 12.76
C ILE A 137 -10.61 -17.04 13.53
N LYS A 138 -10.59 -15.93 12.80
CA LYS A 138 -10.77 -14.58 13.36
C LYS A 138 -11.96 -13.91 12.69
N ILE A 139 -13.06 -13.80 13.42
CA ILE A 139 -14.25 -13.09 12.98
C ILE A 139 -14.10 -11.62 13.39
N PRO A 140 -14.01 -10.66 12.45
CA PRO A 140 -13.93 -9.24 12.80
C PRO A 140 -15.31 -8.76 13.27
N TYR A 141 -15.44 -8.43 14.56
CA TYR A 141 -16.67 -7.90 15.11
C TYR A 141 -16.74 -6.37 14.95
N PRO A 142 -17.92 -5.80 14.64
CA PRO A 142 -18.09 -4.36 14.67
C PRO A 142 -17.74 -3.85 16.08
N LEU A 143 -17.04 -2.72 16.15
CA LEU A 143 -16.57 -2.12 17.42
C LEU A 143 -15.64 -3.01 18.26
N GLN A 144 -14.91 -3.96 17.67
CA GLN A 144 -13.92 -4.78 18.41
C GLN A 144 -12.83 -3.97 19.14
N TRP A 145 -12.60 -2.72 18.72
CA TRP A 145 -11.66 -1.83 19.37
C TRP A 145 -12.32 -0.90 20.41
N GLY A 146 -13.64 -0.98 20.63
CA GLY A 146 -14.44 -0.11 21.50
C GLY A 146 -15.32 0.89 20.72
N ALA A 147 -16.08 1.72 21.45
CA ALA A 147 -16.90 2.78 20.86
C ALA A 147 -16.04 3.81 20.09
N PRO A 148 -16.52 4.34 18.95
CA PRO A 148 -15.77 5.28 18.13
C PRO A 148 -15.61 6.61 18.86
N THR A 149 -14.40 7.17 18.81
CA THR A 149 -14.10 8.46 19.43
C THR A 149 -13.87 9.49 18.33
N PHE A 150 -14.58 10.61 18.37
CA PHE A 150 -14.48 11.65 17.35
C PHE A 150 -13.48 12.71 17.79
N SER A 151 -12.29 12.66 17.19
CA SER A 151 -11.27 13.69 17.37
C SER A 151 -11.17 14.53 16.10
N ALA A 152 -11.27 15.85 16.24
CA ALA A 152 -11.26 16.78 15.11
C ALA A 152 -9.95 16.68 14.31
N GLY A 153 -8.80 16.57 14.99
CA GLY A 153 -7.49 16.50 14.33
C GLY A 153 -7.34 15.25 13.45
N GLN A 154 -7.73 14.08 13.96
CA GLN A 154 -7.67 12.84 13.18
C GLN A 154 -8.71 12.80 12.07
N SER A 155 -9.90 13.35 12.30
CA SER A 155 -10.94 13.44 11.28
C SER A 155 -10.52 14.34 10.13
N PHE A 156 -9.91 15.50 10.41
CA PHE A 156 -9.41 16.40 9.38
C PHE A 156 -8.33 15.75 8.51
N GLY A 157 -7.39 15.03 9.14
CA GLY A 157 -6.38 14.26 8.42
C GLY A 157 -6.95 13.13 7.56
N MET A 158 -8.06 12.51 7.97
CA MET A 158 -8.73 11.48 7.17
C MET A 158 -9.56 12.07 6.03
N VAL A 159 -10.19 13.24 6.25
CA VAL A 159 -10.93 13.96 5.21
C VAL A 159 -10.01 14.41 4.09
N SER A 160 -8.79 14.89 4.38
CA SER A 160 -7.84 15.24 3.33
C SER A 160 -7.46 14.05 2.46
N ALA A 161 -7.24 12.88 3.06
CA ALA A 161 -6.96 11.64 2.30
C ALA A 161 -8.14 11.27 1.37
N VAL A 162 -9.38 11.41 1.87
CA VAL A 162 -10.58 11.17 1.08
C VAL A 162 -10.72 12.17 -0.08
N LEU A 163 -10.40 13.45 0.13
CA LEU A 163 -10.41 14.44 -0.96
C LEU A 163 -9.40 14.09 -2.06
N VAL A 164 -8.21 13.62 -1.69
CA VAL A 164 -7.23 13.15 -2.68
C VAL A 164 -7.76 11.93 -3.44
N SER A 165 -8.43 11.00 -2.76
CA SER A 165 -9.05 9.84 -3.43
C SER A 165 -10.13 10.24 -4.45
N LEU A 166 -10.89 11.30 -4.17
CA LEU A 166 -11.86 11.84 -5.14
C LEU A 166 -11.18 12.41 -6.38
N ILE A 167 -10.04 13.10 -6.20
CA ILE A 167 -9.22 13.63 -7.32
C ILE A 167 -8.67 12.48 -8.15
N GLU A 168 -8.13 11.45 -7.50
CA GLU A 168 -7.60 10.26 -8.17
C GLU A 168 -8.67 9.57 -9.03
N VAL A 169 -9.84 9.28 -8.44
CA VAL A 169 -10.96 8.65 -9.15
C VAL A 169 -11.42 9.51 -10.33
N THR A 170 -11.47 10.83 -10.17
CA THR A 170 -11.84 11.75 -11.24
C THR A 170 -10.81 11.73 -12.38
N SER A 171 -9.51 11.71 -12.04
CA SER A 171 -8.43 11.64 -13.04
C SER A 171 -8.46 10.35 -13.86
N LEU A 172 -8.95 9.25 -13.28
CA LEU A 172 -9.14 7.98 -13.96
C LEU A 172 -10.37 7.99 -14.88
N ILE A 173 -11.45 8.65 -14.48
CA ILE A 173 -12.70 8.73 -15.25
C ILE A 173 -12.61 9.75 -16.40
N ALA A 174 -11.84 10.83 -16.23
CA ALA A 174 -11.66 11.88 -17.23
C ALA A 174 -10.78 11.47 -18.43
N ARG A 175 -10.40 10.20 -18.53
CA ARG A 175 -9.56 9.61 -19.58
C ARG A 175 -10.39 8.75 -20.52
#